data_AF-A0A945CKM9-F1
#
_entry.id   AF-A0A945CKM9-F1
#
_cell.length_a   1.000
_cell.length_b   1.000
_cell.length_c   1.000
_cell.angle_alpha   90.00
_cell.angle_beta   90.00
_cell.angle_gamma   90.00
#
_symmetry.space_group_name_H-M   'P 1'
#
loop_
_entity.id
_entity.type
_entity.pdbx_description
1 polymer ?
#
loop_
_entity_poly.entity_id
_entity_poly.type
_entity_poly.pdbx_seq_one_letter_code
_entity_poly.pdbx_strand_id
1 'polypeptide(L)' 'MININVISRDQILEAHEDPEKNPDLLVRVTGYSAYFRILSPEYRQQVVERMLAEME' A
#
# COMPACT_ATOMS: atom_id res chain seq x y z
N MET A 1 -10.96 -10.94 13.18
CA MET A 1 -9.92 -9.94 12.90
C MET A 1 -10.21 -9.36 11.53
N ILE A 2 -10.82 -8.18 11.50
CA ILE A 2 -11.10 -7.47 10.24
C ILE A 2 -10.05 -6.38 10.17
N ASN A 3 -9.02 -6.59 9.34
CA ASN A 3 -8.11 -5.53 8.93
C ASN A 3 -8.49 -5.20 7.49
N ILE A 4 -9.44 -4.26 7.34
CA ILE A 4 -9.76 -3.64 6.07
C ILE A 4 -9.23 -2.22 6.18
N ASN A 5 -7.96 -2.03 5.81
CA ASN A 5 -7.48 -0.70 5.50
C ASN A 5 -8.01 -0.35 4.11
N VAL A 6 -9.15 0.33 4.05
CA VAL A 6 -9.61 1.01 2.84
C VAL A 6 -8.68 2.20 2.64
N ILE A 7 -7.62 2.01 1.85
CA ILE A 7 -6.67 3.08 1.52
C ILE A 7 -7.25 3.82 0.32
N SER A 8 -7.50 5.13 0.44
CA SER A 8 -7.91 5.96 -0.68
C SER A 8 -6.75 6.13 -1.70
N ARG A 9 -7.09 6.41 -2.97
CA ARG A 9 -6.09 6.71 -4.03
C ARG A 9 -5.04 7.74 -3.57
N ASP A 10 -5.47 8.82 -2.93
CA ASP A 10 -4.55 9.84 -2.40
C ASP A 10 -3.63 9.31 -1.31
N GLN A 11 -4.14 8.45 -0.42
CA GLN A 11 -3.35 7.88 0.67
C GLN A 11 -2.26 6.92 0.17
N ILE A 12 -2.53 6.10 -0.86
CA ILE A 12 -1.52 5.20 -1.41
C ILE A 12 -0.44 5.98 -2.18
N LEU A 13 -0.81 7.07 -2.86
CA LEU A 13 0.14 7.97 -3.53
C LEU A 13 1.00 8.73 -2.51
N GLU A 14 0.39 9.28 -1.46
CA GLU A 14 1.11 9.95 -0.37
C GLU A 14 2.06 8.98 0.33
N ALA A 15 1.66 7.74 0.59
CA ALA A 15 2.53 6.73 1.16
C ALA A 15 3.68 6.32 0.23
N HIS A 16 3.50 6.45 -1.09
CA HIS A 16 4.54 6.17 -2.07
C HIS A 16 5.61 7.27 -2.07
N GLU A 17 5.18 8.54 -2.05
CA GLU A 17 6.07 9.69 -1.92
C GLU A 17 6.76 9.73 -0.55
N ASP A 18 5.99 9.56 0.51
CA ASP A 18 6.46 9.59 1.90
C ASP A 18 5.92 8.39 2.70
N PRO A 19 6.70 7.29 2.79
CA PRO A 19 6.29 6.09 3.52
C PRO A 19 6.26 6.28 5.04
N GLU A 20 6.77 7.40 5.58
CA GLU A 20 6.76 7.69 7.01
C GLU A 20 5.43 8.29 7.47
N LYS A 21 4.68 8.94 6.57
CA LYS A 21 3.31 9.42 6.84
C LYS A 21 2.31 8.30 7.09
N ASN A 22 2.54 7.12 6.51
CA ASN A 22 1.65 5.97 6.63
C ASN A 22 2.43 4.73 7.12
N PRO A 23 2.94 4.75 8.37
CA PRO A 23 3.83 3.70 8.87
C PRO A 23 3.08 2.37 9.12
N ASP A 24 1.79 2.45 9.42
CA ASP A 24 0.89 1.33 9.67
C ASP A 24 0.21 0.79 8.40
N LEU A 25 0.61 1.29 7.22
CA LEU A 25 0.05 0.86 5.95
C LEU A 25 0.45 -0.59 5.68
N LEU A 26 -0.49 -1.51 5.86
CA LEU A 26 -0.28 -2.92 5.60
C LEU A 26 -0.82 -3.28 4.22
N VAL A 27 0.02 -3.91 3.40
CA VAL A 27 -0.37 -4.38 2.08
C VAL A 27 -0.33 -5.89 2.01
N ARG A 28 -1.32 -6.47 1.34
CA ARG A 28 -1.47 -7.91 1.22
C ARG A 28 -0.91 -8.35 -0.12
N VAL A 29 0.20 -9.06 -0.06
CA VAL A 29 0.79 -9.76 -1.19
C VAL A 29 0.30 -11.21 -1.16
N THR A 30 0.27 -11.89 -2.30
CA THR A 30 -0.21 -13.27 -2.39
C THR A 30 0.58 -14.18 -1.45
N GLY A 31 0.00 -14.52 -0.29
CA GLY A 31 0.60 -15.39 0.73
C GLY A 31 1.18 -14.72 1.97
N TYR A 32 1.31 -13.38 2.02
CA TYR A 32 1.79 -12.68 3.22
C TYR A 32 1.34 -11.21 3.28
N SER A 33 1.33 -10.64 4.48
CA SER A 33 1.11 -9.20 4.67
C SER A 33 2.41 -8.54 5.06
N ALA A 34 2.72 -7.40 4.47
CA ALA A 34 3.92 -6.63 4.75
C ALA A 34 3.56 -5.15 4.92
N TYR A 35 4.36 -4.41 5.68
CA TYR A 35 4.19 -2.97 5.76
C TYR A 35 4.66 -2.32 4.45
N PHE A 36 3.90 -1.39 3.91
CA PHE A 36 4.23 -0.69 2.67
C PHE A 36 5.56 0.06 2.78
N ARG A 37 5.85 0.65 3.96
CA ARG A 37 7.10 1.37 4.23
C ARG A 37 8.37 0.51 4.10
N ILE A 38 8.27 -0.79 4.35
CA ILE A 38 9.43 -1.70 4.28
C ILE A 38 9.68 -2.22 2.86
N LEU A 39 8.77 -1.95 1.93
CA LEU A 39 8.92 -2.34 0.54
C LEU A 39 9.89 -1.40 -0.19
N SER A 40 10.62 -1.95 -1.16
CA SER A 40 11.41 -1.18 -2.11
C SER A 40 10.51 -0.26 -2.96
N PRO A 41 11.04 0.87 -3.47
CA PRO A 41 10.25 1.81 -4.28
C PRO A 41 9.55 1.15 -5.48
N GLU A 42 10.23 0.22 -6.16
CA GLU A 42 9.67 -0.55 -7.28
C GLU A 42 8.48 -1.42 -6.85
N TYR A 43 8.56 -2.07 -5.70
CA TYR A 43 7.46 -2.87 -5.15
C TYR A 43 6.28 -1.99 -4.71
N ARG A 44 6.56 -0.83 -4.12
CA ARG A 44 5.52 0.15 -3.78
C ARG A 44 4.77 0.60 -5.04
N GLN A 45 5.48 0.87 -6.12
CA GLN A 45 4.89 1.23 -7.41
C GLN A 45 3.92 0.14 -7.89
N GLN A 46 4.36 -1.12 -7.93
CA GLN A 46 3.52 -2.24 -8.35
C GLN A 46 2.27 -2.40 -7.48
N VAL A 47 2.41 -2.18 -6.16
CA VAL A 47 1.28 -2.23 -5.23
C VAL A 47 0.32 -1.07 -5.47
N VAL A 48 0.83 0.15 -5.70
CA VAL A 48 0.01 1.32 -6.07
C VAL A 48 -0.76 1.03 -7.35
N GLU A 49 -0.09 0.60 -8.41
CA GLU A 49 -0.72 0.28 -9.70
C GLU A 49 -1.81 -0.78 -9.54
N ARG A 50 -1.54 -1.83 -8.76
CA ARG A 50 -2.52 -2.88 -8.48
C ARG A 50 -3.71 -2.37 -7.69
N MET A 51 -3.48 -1.55 -6.65
CA MET A 51 -4.56 -0.96 -5.85
C MET A 51 -5.43 -0.04 -6.72
N LEU A 52 -4.82 0.76 -7.59
CA LEU A 52 -5.54 1.64 -8.51
C LEU A 52 -6.39 0.86 -9.52
N ALA A 53 -5.90 -0.28 -10.01
CA ALA A 53 -6.63 -1.14 -10.93
C ALA A 53 -7.83 -1.86 -10.29
N GLU A 54 -7.75 -2.21 -9.00
CA GLU A 54 -8.86 -2.85 -8.25
C GLU A 54 -9.94 -1.85 -7.80
N MET A 55 -9.64 -0.54 -7.84
CA MET A 55 -10.56 0.54 -7.47
C MET A 55 -11.37 1.08 -8.66
N GLU A 56 -11.17 0.53 -9.87
CA GLU A 56 -11.94 0.85 -11.08
C GLU A 56 -13.24 0.05 -11.20
#